data_AF-A0AAI8FUN4-F1
#
_entry.id   AF-A0AAI8FUN4-F1
#
_cell.length_a   1.000
_cell.length_b   1.000
_cell.length_c   1.000
_cell.angle_alpha   90.00
_cell.angle_beta   90.00
_cell.angle_gamma   90.00
#
_symmetry.space_group_name_H-M   'P 1'
#
loop_
_entity.id
_entity.type
_entity.pdbx_description
1 polymer ?
#
loop_
_entity_poly.entity_id
_entity_poly.type
_entity_poly.pdbx_seq_one_letter_code
_entity_poly.pdbx_strand_id
1 'polypeptide(L)'
;MCTEPNLKSNHYNIFKWEECQNSPDIDIHSELLEFTNSKNVFEKNTYSIFKSTMLNFLKQKNINKIYLTGIDIDACVLASAFDGFDLGYDIEILQDFCLSHFW
;
A
#
# COMPACT_ATOMS: atom_id res chain seq x y z
N MET A 1 -1.51 0.05 -6.91
CA MET A 1 -1.12 -1.26 -7.49
C MET A 1 -1.00 -1.22 -9.01
N CYS A 2 -1.60 -0.24 -9.68
CA CYS A 2 -1.43 -0.03 -11.11
C CYS A 2 -1.15 1.45 -11.42
N THR A 3 -0.34 2.15 -10.61
CA THR A 3 -0.23 3.63 -10.72
C THR A 3 0.73 4.08 -11.83
N GLU A 4 1.57 3.18 -12.36
CA GLU A 4 2.48 3.51 -13.45
C GLU A 4 1.77 3.55 -14.83
N PRO A 5 1.81 4.69 -15.54
CA PRO A 5 1.28 4.79 -16.90
C PRO A 5 2.03 3.80 -17.81
N ASN A 6 1.28 2.96 -18.52
CA ASN A 6 1.75 1.92 -19.45
C ASN A 6 2.17 0.58 -18.83
N LEU A 7 2.07 0.40 -17.51
CA LEU A 7 2.27 -0.91 -16.89
C LEU A 7 0.92 -1.63 -16.72
N LYS A 8 0.60 -2.54 -17.64
CA LYS A 8 -0.56 -3.43 -17.49
C LYS A 8 -0.26 -4.47 -16.40
N SER A 9 -0.64 -4.15 -15.16
CA SER A 9 -0.48 -5.06 -14.01
C SER A 9 -1.34 -6.32 -14.17
N ASN A 10 -1.14 -7.30 -13.29
CA ASN A 10 -2.00 -8.49 -13.26
C ASN A 10 -3.46 -8.17 -12.92
N HIS A 11 -3.75 -7.05 -12.24
CA HIS A 11 -5.14 -6.61 -12.04
C HIS A 11 -5.81 -6.23 -13.36
N TYR A 12 -5.08 -5.56 -14.24
CA TYR A 12 -5.55 -5.27 -15.59
C TYR A 12 -5.62 -6.55 -16.44
N ASN A 13 -4.53 -7.32 -16.50
CA ASN A 13 -4.43 -8.44 -17.45
C ASN A 13 -5.32 -9.63 -17.07
N ILE A 14 -5.39 -9.97 -15.78
CA ILE A 14 -6.08 -11.17 -15.27
C ILE A 14 -7.49 -10.81 -14.83
N PHE A 15 -7.65 -9.81 -13.94
CA PHE A 15 -8.96 -9.44 -13.40
C PHE A 15 -9.76 -8.51 -14.30
N LYS A 16 -9.16 -7.99 -15.38
CA LYS A 16 -9.82 -7.06 -16.32
C LYS A 16 -10.33 -5.78 -15.66
N TRP A 17 -9.69 -5.35 -14.57
CA TRP A 17 -9.97 -4.08 -13.90
C TRP A 17 -9.15 -2.99 -14.58
N GLU A 18 -9.77 -2.24 -15.49
CA GLU A 18 -9.09 -1.22 -16.28
C GLU A 18 -8.90 0.09 -15.50
N GLU A 19 -9.84 0.37 -14.62
CA GLU A 19 -9.95 1.57 -13.79
C GLU A 19 -8.83 1.63 -12.73
N CYS A 20 -8.18 0.50 -12.40
CA CYS A 20 -7.11 0.43 -11.40
C CYS A 20 -5.88 1.34 -11.64
N GLN A 21 -5.84 2.00 -12.81
CA GLN A 21 -4.78 2.89 -13.27
C GLN A 21 -5.18 4.37 -13.31
N ASN A 22 -6.46 4.71 -13.08
CA ASN A 22 -6.98 6.04 -13.33
C ASN A 22 -7.86 6.53 -12.17
N SER A 23 -7.97 7.85 -12.05
CA SER A 23 -8.98 8.45 -11.17
C SER A 23 -10.39 8.05 -11.62
N PRO A 24 -11.33 7.85 -10.69
CA PRO A 24 -11.19 8.07 -9.25
C PRO A 24 -10.62 6.87 -8.46
N ASP A 25 -10.47 5.69 -9.06
CA ASP A 25 -10.16 4.43 -8.37
C ASP A 25 -8.79 4.40 -7.66
N ILE A 26 -7.84 5.24 -8.11
CA ILE A 26 -6.51 5.36 -7.48
C ILE A 26 -6.41 6.54 -6.51
N ASP A 27 -7.45 7.36 -6.40
CA ASP A 27 -7.42 8.59 -5.61
C ASP A 27 -7.47 8.26 -4.12
N ILE A 28 -6.75 9.07 -3.32
CA ILE A 28 -6.85 9.00 -1.86
C ILE A 28 -8.22 9.53 -1.43
N HIS A 29 -8.90 8.81 -0.54
CA HIS A 29 -10.20 9.22 -0.01
C HIS A 29 -10.14 10.64 0.57
N SER A 30 -11.18 11.44 0.33
CA SER A 30 -11.19 12.88 0.65
C SER A 30 -10.90 13.20 2.11
N GLU A 31 -11.38 12.35 3.03
CA GLU A 31 -11.16 12.47 4.48
C GLU A 31 -9.69 12.33 4.90
N LEU A 32 -8.85 11.71 4.08
CA LEU A 32 -7.43 11.53 4.37
C LEU A 32 -6.56 12.65 3.77
N LEU A 33 -7.10 13.48 2.86
CA LEU A 33 -6.31 14.43 2.08
C LEU A 33 -5.56 15.44 2.97
N GLU A 34 -6.15 15.89 4.08
CA GLU A 34 -5.50 16.85 4.98
C GLU A 34 -4.24 16.30 5.66
N PHE A 35 -4.11 14.97 5.76
CA PHE A 35 -2.94 14.29 6.33
C PHE A 35 -1.88 13.94 5.28
N THR A 36 -2.15 14.22 4.00
CA THR A 36 -1.29 13.81 2.87
C THR A 36 -0.57 14.98 2.23
N ASN A 37 0.64 14.71 1.74
CA ASN A 37 1.43 15.62 0.93
C ASN A 37 2.45 14.83 0.09
N SER A 38 3.19 15.52 -0.76
CA SER A 38 4.19 14.91 -1.65
C SER A 38 5.34 14.16 -0.94
N LYS A 39 5.50 14.30 0.38
CA LYS A 39 6.56 13.63 1.15
C LYS A 39 6.11 12.35 1.85
N ASN A 40 4.80 12.08 1.95
CA ASN A 40 4.26 10.91 2.64
C ASN A 40 3.31 10.05 1.79
N VAL A 41 3.15 10.38 0.51
CA VAL A 41 2.44 9.55 -0.47
C VAL A 41 3.45 8.79 -1.30
N PHE A 42 3.25 7.47 -1.40
CA PHE A 42 4.14 6.56 -2.11
C PHE A 42 3.33 5.68 -3.05
N GLU A 43 3.78 5.60 -4.29
CA GLU A 43 3.19 4.72 -5.28
C GLU A 43 3.76 3.30 -5.19
N LYS A 44 2.91 2.30 -5.40
CA LYS A 44 3.32 0.89 -5.44
C LYS A 44 2.57 0.12 -6.53
N ASN A 45 3.32 -0.78 -7.18
CA ASN A 45 2.80 -1.67 -8.23
C ASN A 45 2.76 -3.15 -7.79
N THR A 46 2.91 -3.42 -6.49
CA THR A 46 2.77 -4.75 -5.89
C THR A 46 1.97 -4.68 -4.59
N TYR A 47 1.62 -5.83 -4.01
CA TYR A 47 0.88 -5.89 -2.75
C TYR A 47 1.63 -5.23 -1.59
N SER A 48 2.91 -5.56 -1.42
CA SER A 48 3.73 -5.07 -0.32
C SER A 48 4.24 -3.64 -0.55
N ILE A 49 4.18 -2.82 0.50
CA ILE A 49 4.76 -1.47 0.51
C ILE A 49 6.30 -1.48 0.39
N PHE A 50 6.96 -2.57 0.77
CA PHE A 50 8.43 -2.64 0.78
C PHE A 50 9.04 -2.81 -0.61
N LYS A 51 8.22 -3.12 -1.62
CA LYS A 51 8.60 -3.16 -3.04
C LYS A 51 8.34 -1.83 -3.74
N SER A 52 8.44 -0.72 -3.00
CA SER A 52 8.27 0.65 -3.46
C SER A 52 9.40 1.54 -2.93
N THR A 53 9.37 2.83 -3.28
CA THR A 53 10.30 3.83 -2.76
C THR A 53 10.17 4.04 -1.23
N MET A 54 9.10 3.54 -0.60
CA MET A 54 8.90 3.60 0.84
C MET A 54 10.02 2.91 1.63
N LEU A 55 10.59 1.80 1.14
CA LEU A 55 11.70 1.12 1.85
C LEU A 55 12.92 2.05 2.03
N ASN A 56 13.23 2.83 1.00
CA ASN A 56 14.33 3.81 1.07
C ASN A 56 14.00 4.93 2.04
N PHE A 57 12.75 5.41 2.05
CA PHE A 57 12.29 6.41 3.00
C PHE A 57 12.42 5.93 4.45
N LEU A 58 11.96 4.71 4.76
CA LEU A 58 12.04 4.13 6.10
C LEU A 58 13.50 4.02 6.58
N LYS A 59 14.39 3.54 5.71
CA LYS A 59 15.84 3.46 6.01
C LYS A 59 16.46 4.83 6.25
N GLN A 60 16.20 5.80 5.38
CA GLN A 60 16.75 7.17 5.52
C GLN A 60 16.27 7.87 6.79
N LYS A 61 15.07 7.53 7.26
CA LYS A 61 14.49 8.09 8.49
C LYS A 61 14.82 7.29 9.75
N ASN A 62 15.58 6.20 9.64
CA ASN A 62 15.88 5.28 10.75
C ASN A 62 14.61 4.80 11.49
N ILE A 63 13.56 4.49 10.72
CA ILE A 63 12.30 3.97 11.27
C ILE A 63 12.43 2.46 11.42
N ASN A 64 12.10 1.94 12.62
CA ASN A 64 12.15 0.50 12.90
C ASN A 64 10.79 -0.08 13.30
N LYS A 65 9.87 0.72 13.85
CA LYS A 65 8.50 0.32 14.19
C LYS A 65 7.50 0.91 13.20
N ILE A 66 6.58 0.09 12.72
CA ILE A 66 5.57 0.45 11.73
C ILE A 66 4.20 -0.05 12.21
N TYR A 67 3.26 0.88 12.30
CA TYR A 67 1.85 0.56 12.46
C TYR A 67 1.20 0.48 11.07
N LEU A 68 0.62 -0.67 10.74
CA LEU A 68 -0.02 -0.93 9.45
C LEU A 68 -1.54 -0.88 9.57
N THR A 69 -2.16 -0.20 8.59
CA THR A 69 -3.62 -0.04 8.48
C THR A 69 -4.02 0.06 7.01
N GLY A 70 -5.29 -0.19 6.69
CA GLY A 70 -5.85 0.02 5.35
C GLY A 70 -6.55 -1.21 4.78
N ILE A 71 -6.62 -1.29 3.45
CA ILE A 71 -7.40 -2.29 2.71
C ILE A 71 -6.61 -2.97 1.59
N ASP A 72 -6.83 -4.25 1.28
CA ASP A 72 -7.55 -5.23 2.13
C ASP A 72 -6.59 -5.88 3.15
N ILE A 73 -7.12 -6.22 4.33
CA ILE A 73 -6.33 -6.78 5.45
C ILE A 73 -5.63 -8.08 5.07
N ASP A 74 -6.28 -8.92 4.28
CA ASP A 74 -5.83 -10.23 3.80
C ASP A 74 -5.05 -10.16 2.48
N ALA A 75 -4.78 -8.95 1.98
CA ALA A 75 -4.01 -8.71 0.75
C ALA A 75 -2.83 -7.76 0.99
N CYS A 76 -3.00 -6.46 0.75
CA CYS A 76 -1.90 -5.48 0.80
C CYS A 76 -1.32 -5.34 2.21
N VAL A 77 -2.17 -5.37 3.23
CA VAL A 77 -1.73 -5.24 4.63
C VAL A 77 -0.94 -6.48 5.03
N LEU A 78 -1.48 -7.69 4.81
CA LEU A 78 -0.80 -8.95 5.12
C LEU A 78 0.52 -9.13 4.37
N ALA A 79 0.55 -8.85 3.07
CA ALA A 79 1.79 -8.94 2.28
C ALA A 79 2.86 -7.97 2.80
N SER A 80 2.46 -6.77 3.22
CA SER A 80 3.38 -5.80 3.82
C SER A 80 3.86 -6.25 5.18
N ALA A 81 3.00 -6.86 6.00
CA ALA A 81 3.37 -7.36 7.32
C ALA A 81 4.42 -8.48 7.23
N PHE A 82 4.25 -9.43 6.31
CA PHE A 82 5.24 -10.50 6.09
C PHE A 82 6.58 -9.95 5.59
N ASP A 83 6.59 -9.12 4.54
CA ASP A 83 7.83 -8.53 4.04
C ASP A 83 8.51 -7.67 5.13
N GLY A 84 7.74 -6.95 5.94
CA GLY A 84 8.25 -6.13 7.03
C GLY A 84 8.91 -6.97 8.12
N PHE A 85 8.29 -8.08 8.51
CA PHE A 85 8.86 -9.04 9.45
C PHE A 85 10.17 -9.62 8.92
N ASP A 86 10.20 -10.08 7.66
CA ASP A 86 11.39 -10.66 7.02
C ASP A 86 12.55 -9.66 6.92
N LEU A 87 12.24 -8.36 6.75
CA LEU A 87 13.22 -7.27 6.72
C LEU A 87 13.66 -6.79 8.12
N GLY A 88 13.06 -7.32 9.19
CA GLY A 88 13.43 -7.01 10.58
C GLY A 88 12.74 -5.76 11.15
N TYR A 89 11.63 -5.31 10.59
CA TYR A 89 10.81 -4.25 11.17
C TYR A 89 9.90 -4.79 12.29
N ASP A 90 9.68 -3.98 13.32
CA ASP A 90 8.63 -4.20 14.31
C ASP A 90 7.28 -3.78 13.72
N ILE A 91 6.47 -4.76 13.33
CA ILE A 91 5.18 -4.56 12.65
C ILE A 91 4.03 -4.76 13.62
N GLU A 92 3.14 -3.77 13.71
CA GLU A 92 1.88 -3.87 14.44
C GLU A 92 0.72 -3.54 13.49
N ILE A 93 -0.20 -4.50 13.29
CA ILE A 93 -1.39 -4.28 12.48
C ILE A 93 -2.49 -3.68 13.37
N LEU A 94 -2.98 -2.50 13.01
CA LEU A 94 -4.09 -1.85 13.67
C LEU A 94 -5.41 -2.40 13.11
N GLN A 95 -5.81 -3.59 13.58
CA GLN A 95 -6.90 -4.37 13.00
C GLN A 95 -8.23 -3.59 12.89
N ASP A 96 -8.57 -2.78 13.90
CA ASP A 96 -9.81 -1.99 13.92
C ASP A 96 -9.89 -0.91 12.81
N PHE A 97 -8.76 -0.61 12.17
CA PHE A 97 -8.64 0.35 11.07
C PHE A 97 -8.36 -0.34 9.72
N CYS A 98 -8.54 -1.66 9.68
CA CYS A 98 -8.43 -2.46 8.48
C CYS A 98 -9.78 -3.05 8.08
N LEU A 99 -9.94 -3.33 6.79
CA LEU A 99 -11.12 -4.01 6.26
C LEU A 99 -10.69 -5.02 5.19
N SER A 100 -11.53 -6.03 4.96
CA SER A 100 -11.53 -6.84 3.74
C SER A 100 -12.99 -7.16 3.38
N HIS A 101 -13.25 -7.57 2.15
CA HIS A 101 -14.59 -7.89 1.66
C HIS A 101 -15.19 -9.18 2.25
N PHE A 102 -14.41 -10.02 2.95
CA PHE A 102 -14.83 -11.37 3.38
C PHE A 102 -15.29 -11.47 4.86
N TRP A 103 -15.95 -10.46 5.41
CA TRP A 103 -16.51 -10.49 6.78
C TRP A 103 -18.03 -10.41 6.79
#